data_AF-A0A351HXV2-F1
#
_entry.id   AF-A0A351HXV2-F1
#
_cell.length_a   1.000
_cell.length_b   1.000
_cell.length_c   1.000
_cell.angle_alpha   90.00
_cell.angle_beta   90.00
_cell.angle_gamma   90.00
#
_symmetry.space_group_name_H-M   'P 1'
#
loop_
_entity.id
_entity.type
_entity.pdbx_description
1 polymer ?
#
loop_
_entity_poly.entity_id
_entity_poly.type
_entity_poly.pdbx_seq_one_letter_code
_entity_poly.pdbx_strand_id
1 'polypeptide(L)' 'STHLIADVEQILDDIIFINQGELALSSSVDEIRETHNKSVDGLFREVFKC' A
#
# COMPACT_ATOMS: atom_id res chain seq x y z
N SER A 1 -10.76 -10.97 -3.77
CA SER A 1 -10.31 -10.28 -5.00
C SER A 1 -9.10 -9.41 -4.72
N THR A 2 -7.96 -10.00 -4.36
CA THR A 2 -6.69 -9.28 -4.09
C THR A 2 -5.78 -9.20 -5.32
N HIS A 3 -6.20 -9.76 -6.45
CA HIS A 3 -5.37 -9.85 -7.66
C HIS A 3 -5.14 -8.50 -8.36
N LEU A 4 -5.99 -7.48 -8.16
CA LEU A 4 -5.76 -6.18 -8.81
C LEU A 4 -4.59 -5.41 -8.20
N ILE A 5 -4.40 -5.42 -6.87
CA ILE A 5 -3.40 -4.56 -6.20
C ILE A 5 -1.98 -4.86 -6.69
N ALA A 6 -1.63 -6.13 -6.85
CA ALA A 6 -0.31 -6.54 -7.31
C ALA A 6 0.00 -6.07 -8.74
N ASP A 7 -1.01 -6.02 -9.62
CA ASP A 7 -0.85 -5.57 -11.00
C ASP A 7 -0.80 -4.03 -11.12
N VAL A 8 -1.49 -3.29 -10.25
CA VAL A 8 -1.44 -1.81 -10.25
C VAL A 8 -0.22 -1.27 -9.50
N GLU A 9 0.42 -2.04 -8.62
CA GLU A 9 1.56 -1.60 -7.81
C GLU A 9 2.75 -1.12 -8.64
N GLN A 10 2.90 -1.63 -9.87
CA GLN A 10 4.05 -1.33 -10.72
C GLN A 10 3.93 0.00 -11.48
N ILE A 11 2.73 0.58 -11.53
CA ILE A 11 2.39 1.76 -12.35
C ILE A 11 1.86 2.94 -11.51
N LEU A 12 1.73 2.78 -10.20
CA LEU A 12 1.30 3.84 -9.28
C LEU A 12 2.53 4.54 -8.70
N ASP A 13 2.52 5.87 -8.68
CA ASP A 13 3.57 6.68 -8.03
C ASP A 13 3.27 6.89 -6.54
N ASP A 14 2.00 7.16 -6.20
CA ASP A 14 1.54 7.47 -4.84
C ASP A 14 0.37 6.60 -4.39
N ILE A 15 0.34 6.30 -3.09
CA ILE A 15 -0.69 5.46 -2.46
C ILE A 15 -1.26 6.18 -1.24
N ILE A 16 -2.59 6.13 -1.12
CA ILE A 16 -3.31 6.67 0.02
C ILE A 16 -4.21 5.58 0.58
N PHE A 17 -3.93 5.17 1.81
CA PHE A 17 -4.77 4.30 2.61
C PHE A 17 -5.82 5.12 3.33
N ILE A 18 -7.08 4.77 3.10
CA ILE A 18 -8.24 5.38 3.76
C ILE A 18 -8.91 4.30 4.60
N ASN A 19 -9.11 4.58 5.87
CA ASN A 19 -9.82 3.71 6.79
C ASN A 19 -10.97 4.48 7.43
N GLN A 20 -12.20 3.99 7.27
CA GLN A 20 -13.42 4.61 7.83
C GLN A 20 -13.62 6.10 7.48
N GLY A 21 -13.08 6.55 6.34
CA GLY A 21 -13.15 7.95 5.91
C GLY A 21 -12.04 8.84 6.47
N GLU A 22 -11.12 8.28 7.27
CA GLU A 22 -9.91 8.95 7.72
C GLU A 22 -8.69 8.48 6.92
N LEU A 23 -7.75 9.39 6.71
CA LEU A 23 -6.51 9.14 5.99
C LEU A 23 -5.57 8.37 6.94
N ALA A 24 -5.37 7.08 6.66
CA ALA A 24 -4.59 6.18 7.50
C ALA A 24 -3.09 6.28 7.20
N LEU A 25 -2.73 6.39 5.92
CA LEU A 25 -1.34 6.54 5.47
C LEU A 25 -1.33 7.11 4.06
N SER A 26 -0.50 8.11 3.79
CA SER A 26 -0.20 8.58 2.43
C SER A 26 1.30 8.58 2.24
N SER A 27 1.80 7.70 1.38
CA SER A 27 3.22 7.60 1.06
C SER A 27 3.38 7.18 -0.40
N SER A 28 4.50 7.58 -0.98
CA SER A 28 4.86 7.18 -2.34
C SER A 28 5.29 5.72 -2.38
N VAL A 29 5.12 5.06 -3.52
CA VAL A 29 5.53 3.66 -3.70
C VAL A 29 7.03 3.50 -3.48
N ASP A 30 7.83 4.48 -3.93
CA ASP A 30 9.27 4.52 -3.70
C ASP A 30 9.61 4.58 -2.21
N GLU A 31 8.90 5.41 -1.45
CA GLU A 31 9.12 5.59 -0.02
C GLU A 31 8.75 4.32 0.77
N ILE A 32 7.67 3.64 0.38
CA ILE A 32 7.28 2.34 0.95
C ILE A 32 8.31 1.27 0.63
N ARG A 33 8.84 1.24 -0.60
CA ARG A 33 9.90 0.32 -1.00
C ARG A 33 11.19 0.57 -0.21
N GLU A 34 11.61 1.81 -0.04
CA GLU A 34 12.82 2.13 0.74
C GLU A 34 12.64 1.84 2.23
N THR A 35 11.52 2.26 2.81
CA THR A 35 11.30 2.22 4.27
C THR A 35 10.93 0.82 4.75
N HIS A 36 10.06 0.13 4.02
CA HIS A 36 9.54 -1.17 4.45
C HIS A 36 10.20 -2.33 3.72
N ASN A 37 10.94 -2.09 2.63
CA ASN A 37 11.60 -3.11 1.81
C ASN A 37 10.66 -4.27 1.42
N LYS A 38 9.36 -3.96 1.32
CA LYS A 38 8.24 -4.86 1.09
C LYS A 38 7.34 -4.24 0.03
N SER A 39 6.65 -5.08 -0.72
CA SER A 39 5.57 -4.66 -1.61
C SER A 39 4.40 -4.06 -0.84
N VAL A 40 3.65 -3.21 -1.51
CA VAL A 40 2.44 -2.56 -0.99
C VAL A 40 1.42 -3.61 -0.53
N ASP A 41 1.28 -4.74 -1.24
CA ASP A 41 0.45 -5.87 -0.77
C ASP A 41 0.90 -6.41 0.60
N GLY A 42 2.21 -6.47 0.83
CA GLY A 42 2.80 -6.91 2.09
C GLY A 42 2.48 -5.95 3.23
N LEU A 43 2.65 -4.65 2.99
CA LEU A 43 2.31 -3.59 3.93
C LEU A 43 0.80 -3.61 4.24
N PHE A 44 -0.03 -3.75 3.20
CA PHE A 44 -1.48 -3.83 3.35
C PHE A 44 -1.90 -5.04 4.18
N ARG A 45 -1.32 -6.22 3.92
CA ARG A 45 -1.58 -7.41 4.74
C ARG A 45 -1.15 -7.24 6.19
N GLU A 46 -0.09 -6.49 6.46
CA GLU A 46 0.40 -6.28 7.83
C GLU A 46 -0.51 -5.30 8.60
N VAL A 47 -0.97 -4.24 7.94
CA VAL A 47 -1.84 -3.23 8.55
C VAL A 47 -3.30 -3.71 8.67
N PHE A 48 -3.76 -4.54 7.73
CA PHE A 48 -5.17 -4.99 7.66
C PHE A 48 -5.40 -6.45 8.08
N LYS A 49 -4.37 -7.27 8.32
CA LYS A 49 -4.58 -8.55 9.03
C LYS A 49 -4.78 -8.25 10.52
N CYS A 50 -6.02 -8.34 10.98
CA CYS A 50 -6.31 -8.74 12.35
C CYS A 50 -6.14 -10.25 12.51
#